data_AF-A0A061A6U6-F1
#
_entry.id   AF-A0A061A6U6-F1
#
_cell.length_a   1.000
_cell.length_b   1.000
_cell.length_c   1.000
_cell.angle_alpha   90.00
_cell.angle_beta   90.00
_cell.angle_gamma   90.00
#
_symmetry.space_group_name_H-M   'P 1'
#
loop_
_entity.id
_entity.type
_entity.pdbx_description
1 polymer ?
#
loop_
_entity_poly.entity_id
_entity_poly.type
_entity_poly.pdbx_seq_one_letter_code
_entity_poly.pdbx_strand_id
1 'polypeptide(L)'
;MLKLCLLSPATLEVMLNCYAVVPSCEEWMQSIPLEIHETHQGFFDSVRQMTSQPRSLQHLCRCALRRHLGKGIDAAISRLDIPSSLMEYLLLRNDGEIR
;
A
#
# COMPACT_ATOMS: atom_id res chain seq x y z
N MET A 1 -6.60 9.46 9.12
CA MET A 1 -5.52 9.88 8.18
C MET A 1 -5.81 9.50 6.74
N LEU A 2 -6.20 8.24 6.43
CA LEU A 2 -6.44 7.81 5.03
C LEU A 2 -7.44 8.68 4.24
N LYS A 3 -8.47 9.21 4.91
CA LYS A 3 -9.42 10.19 4.34
C LYS A 3 -8.76 11.43 3.72
N LEU A 4 -7.59 11.84 4.20
CA LEU A 4 -6.86 13.00 3.69
C LEU A 4 -6.14 12.69 2.37
N CYS A 5 -5.99 11.41 2.02
CA CYS A 5 -5.30 10.95 0.83
C CYS A 5 -6.25 10.58 -0.32
N LEU A 6 -7.58 10.73 -0.17
CA LEU A 6 -8.56 10.25 -1.16
C LEU A 6 -8.42 10.89 -2.54
N LEU A 7 -7.88 12.12 -2.61
CA LEU A 7 -7.64 12.83 -3.86
C LEU A 7 -6.36 12.35 -4.59
N SER A 8 -5.57 11.47 -3.96
CA SER A 8 -4.36 10.90 -4.54
C SER A 8 -4.32 9.39 -4.29
N PRO A 9 -4.87 8.58 -5.22
CA PRO A 9 -4.81 7.11 -5.14
C PRO A 9 -3.39 6.59 -4.94
N ALA A 10 -2.42 7.23 -5.60
CA ALA A 10 -1.00 6.94 -5.42
C ALA A 10 -0.52 7.10 -3.97
N THR A 11 -0.93 8.18 -3.29
CA THR A 11 -0.57 8.39 -1.87
C THR A 11 -1.32 7.41 -0.97
N LEU A 12 -2.60 7.19 -1.28
CA LEU A 12 -3.45 6.26 -0.52
C LEU A 12 -2.90 4.83 -0.58
N GLU A 13 -2.41 4.39 -1.74
CA GLU A 13 -1.76 3.10 -1.92
C GLU A 13 -0.54 2.92 -1.02
N VAL A 14 0.40 3.88 -1.03
CA VAL A 14 1.58 3.87 -0.15
C VAL A 14 1.16 3.78 1.32
N MET A 15 0.16 4.57 1.73
CA MET A 15 -0.35 4.59 3.09
C MET A 15 -0.95 3.24 3.48
N LEU A 16 -1.81 2.65 2.64
CA LEU A 16 -2.41 1.34 2.88
C LEU A 16 -1.37 0.22 2.89
N ASN A 17 -0.35 0.34 2.04
CA ASN A 17 0.75 -0.61 1.96
C ASN A 17 1.68 -0.63 3.19
N CYS A 18 1.47 0.30 4.14
CA CYS A 18 2.11 0.28 5.46
C CYS A 18 1.34 -0.55 6.51
N TYR A 19 0.12 -1.01 6.21
CA TYR A 19 -0.72 -1.77 7.14
C TYR A 19 -0.63 -3.27 6.89
N ALA A 20 -0.33 -4.02 7.95
CA ALA A 20 -0.37 -5.50 7.90
C ALA A 20 -1.80 -6.05 7.72
N VAL A 21 -2.82 -5.26 8.05
CA VAL A 21 -4.24 -5.54 7.84
C VAL A 21 -4.89 -4.23 7.39
N VAL A 22 -5.59 -4.24 6.24
CA VAL A 22 -6.24 -3.04 5.71
C VAL A 22 -7.36 -2.60 6.68
N PRO A 23 -7.33 -1.36 7.19
CA PRO A 23 -8.37 -0.86 8.08
C PRO A 23 -9.71 -0.72 7.34
N SER A 24 -10.82 -0.72 8.08
CA SER A 24 -12.15 -0.53 7.49
C SER A 24 -12.19 0.69 6.56
N CYS A 25 -12.72 0.46 5.35
CA CYS A 25 -12.73 1.45 4.28
C CYS A 25 -14.10 2.06 3.99
N GLU A 26 -15.18 1.47 4.51
CA GLU A 26 -16.56 1.85 4.18
C GLU A 26 -16.82 3.35 4.39
N GLU A 27 -16.36 3.89 5.52
CA GLU A 27 -16.61 5.27 5.92
C GLU A 27 -15.98 6.31 5.00
N TRP A 28 -14.85 5.99 4.36
CA TRP A 28 -14.12 6.95 3.53
C TRP A 28 -14.22 6.68 2.05
N MET A 29 -14.55 5.46 1.64
CA MET A 29 -14.75 5.15 0.23
C MET A 29 -15.95 5.87 -0.38
N GLN A 30 -16.99 6.13 0.43
CA GLN A 30 -18.16 6.89 -0.01
C GLN A 30 -17.84 8.37 -0.30
N SER A 31 -16.70 8.87 0.18
CA SER A 31 -16.27 10.26 -0.01
C SER A 31 -15.33 10.44 -1.22
N ILE A 32 -15.05 9.38 -1.99
CA ILE A 32 -14.20 9.45 -3.18
C ILE A 32 -15.01 10.08 -4.32
N PRO A 33 -14.50 11.14 -4.98
CA PRO A 33 -15.13 11.70 -6.18
C PRO A 33 -15.27 10.65 -7.28
N LEU A 34 -16.40 10.69 -8.01
CA LEU A 34 -16.74 9.68 -9.01
C LEU A 34 -15.65 9.57 -10.08
N GLU A 35 -15.10 10.71 -10.53
CA GLU A 35 -14.07 10.76 -11.57
C GLU A 35 -12.78 10.02 -11.14
N ILE A 36 -12.40 10.13 -9.87
CA ILE A 36 -11.24 9.44 -9.30
C ILE A 36 -11.54 7.96 -9.13
N HIS A 37 -12.75 7.62 -8.66
CA HIS A 37 -13.17 6.24 -8.48
C HIS A 37 -13.20 5.48 -9.81
N GLU A 38 -13.76 6.08 -10.87
CA GLU A 38 -13.81 5.48 -12.21
C GLU A 38 -12.40 5.31 -12.81
N THR A 39 -11.55 6.34 -12.71
CA THR A 39 -10.17 6.29 -13.24
C THR A 39 -9.31 5.22 -12.56
N HIS A 40 -9.54 4.96 -11.27
CA HIS A 40 -8.77 4.04 -10.45
C HIS A 40 -9.60 2.88 -9.90
N GLN A 41 -10.60 2.43 -10.68
CA GLN A 41 -11.58 1.45 -10.20
C GLN A 41 -10.91 0.17 -9.68
N GLY A 42 -9.98 -0.40 -10.44
CA GLY A 42 -9.28 -1.64 -10.05
C GLY A 42 -8.53 -1.52 -8.73
N PHE A 43 -7.91 -0.37 -8.48
CA PHE A 43 -7.27 -0.08 -7.19
C PHE A 43 -8.30 -0.12 -6.05
N PHE A 44 -9.38 0.64 -6.17
CA PHE A 44 -10.40 0.72 -5.12
C PHE A 44 -11.13 -0.61 -4.89
N ASP A 45 -11.32 -1.42 -5.93
CA ASP A 45 -11.90 -2.75 -5.81
C ASP A 45 -10.95 -3.71 -5.07
N SER A 46 -9.63 -3.64 -5.34
CA SER A 46 -8.64 -4.40 -4.56
C SER A 46 -8.63 -3.99 -3.09
N VAL A 47 -8.79 -2.69 -2.79
CA VAL A 47 -8.90 -2.20 -1.41
C VAL A 47 -10.13 -2.79 -0.73
N ARG A 48 -11.30 -2.76 -1.37
CA ARG A 48 -12.54 -3.35 -0.81
C ARG A 48 -12.37 -4.82 -0.49
N GLN A 49 -11.76 -5.57 -1.40
CA GLN A 49 -11.50 -7.01 -1.23
C GLN A 49 -10.55 -7.29 -0.06
N MET A 50 -9.53 -6.44 0.14
CA MET A 50 -8.53 -6.61 1.18
C MET A 50 -8.95 -6.07 2.55
N THR A 51 -10.04 -5.31 2.64
CA THR A 51 -10.53 -4.77 3.91
C THR A 51 -10.79 -5.89 4.92
N SER A 52 -10.19 -5.76 6.10
CA SER A 52 -10.26 -6.75 7.19
C SER A 52 -9.70 -8.14 6.85
N GLN A 53 -9.00 -8.30 5.72
CA GLN A 53 -8.31 -9.53 5.37
C GLN A 53 -6.83 -9.46 5.75
N PRO A 54 -6.21 -10.58 6.17
CA PRO A 54 -4.77 -10.63 6.33
C PRO A 54 -4.09 -10.47 4.97
N ARG A 55 -2.99 -9.70 4.93
CA ARG A 55 -2.16 -9.54 3.74
C ARG A 55 -1.33 -10.81 3.50
N SER A 56 -0.83 -10.99 2.29
CA SER A 56 0.09 -12.09 1.97
C SER A 56 1.31 -12.14 2.91
N LEU A 57 1.91 -13.33 3.07
CA LEU A 57 3.15 -13.48 3.86
C LEU A 57 4.25 -12.53 3.38
N GLN A 58 4.38 -12.34 2.06
CA GLN A 58 5.34 -11.40 1.48
C GLN A 58 5.12 -9.96 2.00
N HIS A 59 3.87 -9.54 2.11
CA HIS A 59 3.52 -8.22 2.63
C HIS A 59 3.81 -8.09 4.12
N LEU A 60 3.50 -9.12 4.90
CA LEU A 60 3.83 -9.15 6.33
C LEU A 60 5.36 -9.05 6.54
N CYS A 61 6.14 -9.76 5.73
CA CYS A 61 7.60 -9.64 5.70
C CYS A 61 8.06 -8.22 5.34
N ARG A 62 7.44 -7.58 4.33
CA ARG A 62 7.73 -6.18 4.00
C ARG A 62 7.46 -5.27 5.18
N CYS A 63 6.30 -5.37 5.83
CA CYS A 63 5.97 -4.56 7.00
C CYS A 63 6.98 -4.75 8.14
N ALA A 64 7.38 -5.99 8.42
CA ALA A 64 8.37 -6.30 9.45
C ALA A 64 9.74 -5.69 9.13
N LEU A 65 10.22 -5.89 7.89
CA LEU A 65 11.51 -5.37 7.44
C LEU A 65 11.55 -3.84 7.45
N ARG A 66 10.51 -3.19 6.91
CA ARG A 66 10.39 -1.73 6.91
C ARG A 66 10.40 -1.15 8.33
N ARG A 67 9.73 -1.82 9.28
CA ARG A 67 9.71 -1.42 10.69
C ARG A 67 11.08 -1.57 11.35
N HIS A 68 11.81 -2.64 11.01
CA HIS A 68 13.15 -2.89 11.54
C HIS A 68 14.20 -1.91 10.99
N LEU A 69 14.19 -1.63 9.69
CA LEU A 69 15.14 -0.73 9.04
C LEU A 69 14.80 0.75 9.22
N GLY A 70 13.52 1.07 9.37
CA GLY A 70 13.03 2.42 9.63
C GLY A 70 13.54 3.44 8.61
N LYS A 71 14.13 4.53 9.12
CA LYS A 71 14.69 5.61 8.29
C LYS A 71 15.89 5.20 7.44
N GLY A 72 16.56 4.08 7.79
CA GLY A 72 17.73 3.58 7.06
C GLY A 72 17.38 2.68 5.87
N ILE A 73 16.10 2.54 5.54
CA ILE A 73 15.65 1.54 4.57
C ILE A 73 16.26 1.71 3.18
N ASP A 74 16.36 2.94 2.67
CA ASP A 74 16.89 3.19 1.32
C ASP A 74 18.35 2.75 1.21
N ALA A 75 19.16 3.08 2.22
CA ALA A 75 20.57 2.72 2.29
C ALA A 75 20.78 1.22 2.58
N ALA A 76 19.85 0.59 3.31
CA ALA A 76 19.93 -0.84 3.60
C ALA A 76 19.54 -1.69 2.39
N ILE A 77 18.45 -1.33 1.69
CA ILE A 77 17.96 -2.06 0.52
C ILE A 77 18.98 -2.02 -0.63
N SER A 78 19.66 -0.90 -0.86
CA SER A 78 20.68 -0.79 -1.91
C SER A 78 21.90 -1.69 -1.72
N ARG A 79 22.06 -2.28 -0.52
CA ARG A 79 23.13 -3.22 -0.19
C ARG A 79 22.69 -4.69 -0.18
N LEU A 80 21.40 -4.96 -0.33
CA LEU A 80 20.89 -6.33 -0.38
C LEU A 80 21.08 -6.91 -1.78
N ASP A 81 21.54 -8.15 -1.85
CA ASP A 81 21.62 -8.91 -3.10
C ASP A 81 20.24 -9.51 -3.42
N ILE A 82 19.31 -8.66 -3.86
CA ILE A 82 17.94 -9.03 -4.20
C ILE A 82 17.52 -8.45 -5.56
N PRO A 83 16.55 -9.07 -6.26
CA PRO A 83 16.04 -8.55 -7.51
C PRO A 83 15.45 -7.14 -7.37
N SER A 84 15.61 -6.31 -8.41
CA SER A 84 15.10 -4.94 -8.45
C SER A 84 13.60 -4.84 -8.16
N SER A 85 12.80 -5.78 -8.66
CA SER A 85 11.36 -5.84 -8.38
C SER A 85 11.05 -6.00 -6.89
N LEU A 86 11.87 -6.76 -6.16
CA LEU A 86 11.71 -6.89 -4.71
C LEU A 86 12.19 -5.64 -3.98
N MET A 87 13.24 -4.96 -4.47
CA MET A 87 13.65 -3.65 -3.93
C MET A 87 12.52 -2.63 -4.08
N GLU A 88 11.93 -2.53 -5.27
CA GLU A 88 10.81 -1.64 -5.57
C GLU A 88 9.59 -1.92 -4.69
N TYR A 89 9.25 -3.20 -4.53
CA TYR A 89 8.19 -3.64 -3.63
C TYR A 89 8.43 -3.21 -2.17
N LEU A 90 9.65 -3.40 -1.67
CA LEU A 90 10.05 -3.01 -0.32
C LEU A 90 10.07 -1.49 -0.14
N LEU A 91 10.34 -0.73 -1.20
CA LEU A 91 10.34 0.74 -1.23
C LEU A 91 8.95 1.36 -1.44
N LEU A 92 7.89 0.57 -1.47
CA LEU A 92 6.50 1.02 -1.66
C LEU A 92 6.30 1.72 -3.02
N ARG A 93 6.92 1.20 -4.09
CA ARG A 93 6.50 1.56 -5.45
C ARG A 93 5.04 1.18 -5.65
N ASN A 94 4.32 2.01 -6.40
CA ASN A 94 2.90 1.79 -6.66
C ASN A 94 2.72 0.75 -7.76
N ASP A 95 1.86 -0.21 -7.49
CA ASP A 95 1.42 -1.26 -8.39
C ASP A 95 -0.01 -1.01 -8.90
N GLY A 96 -0.73 -0.04 -8.31
CA GLY A 96 -2.12 0.28 -8.67
C GLY A 96 -3.14 -0.68 -8.06
N GLU A 97 -2.72 -1.54 -7.13
CA GLU A 97 -3.56 -2.51 -6.45
C GLU A 97 -2.97 -2.91 -5.09
N ILE A 98 -3.78 -3.58 -4.27
CA ILE A 98 -3.42 -4.00 -2.92
C ILE A 98 -3.63 -5.53 -2.82
N ARG A 99 -2.54 -6.30 -2.61
CA ARG A 99 -2.51 -7.79 -2.46
C ARG A 99 -1.85 -8.35 -1.19
#